data_AF-A0A8T2QGX1-F1
#
_entry.id   AF-A0A8T2QGX1-F1
#
_cell.length_a   1.000
_cell.length_b   1.000
_cell.length_c   1.000
_cell.angle_alpha   90.00
_cell.angle_beta   90.00
_cell.angle_gamma   90.00
#
_symmetry.space_group_name_H-M   'P 1'
#
loop_
_entity.id
_entity.type
_entity.pdbx_description
1 polymer ?
#
loop_
_entity_poly.entity_id
_entity_poly.type
_entity_poly.pdbx_seq_one_letter_code
_entity_poly.pdbx_strand_id
1 'polypeptide(L)'
;MQVFRERLSKQQTGYIDKGMLANYRHNPDNEGSFILEDVSTMKKLEAEQLKESQLEAAVLSAPPMKVYSRPILTMAQEIVKVTEGSWSELHIVMSSLAPKAWKDGYSAATQQCILLMAMAEMTSCDTPPKVVISEAVELGKRFLDTRTAKIINECLGRFVRSEYFKQSQMKEDSVHE
;
A
#
# COMPACT_ATOMS: atom_id res chain seq x y z
N MET A 1 -2.73 16.60 -1.96
CA MET A 1 -1.39 16.74 -1.34
C MET A 1 -1.29 17.42 0.04
N GLN A 2 -2.25 18.25 0.47
CA GLN A 2 -2.16 19.00 1.74
C GLN A 2 -2.07 18.08 2.98
N VAL A 3 -2.94 17.07 3.09
CA VAL A 3 -2.98 16.13 4.23
C VAL A 3 -1.67 15.35 4.39
N PHE A 4 -1.04 14.93 3.29
CA PHE A 4 0.23 14.22 3.33
C PHE A 4 1.35 15.11 3.87
N ARG A 5 1.43 16.37 3.40
CA ARG A 5 2.38 17.37 3.91
C ARG A 5 2.12 17.70 5.37
N GLU A 6 0.85 17.84 5.77
CA GLU A 6 0.47 18.04 7.18
C GLU A 6 0.88 16.85 8.06
N ARG A 7 0.77 15.62 7.57
CA ARG A 7 1.26 14.43 8.29
C ARG A 7 2.78 14.40 8.43
N LEU A 8 3.51 14.90 7.43
CA LEU A 8 4.96 15.03 7.52
C LEU A 8 5.41 16.18 8.44
N SER A 9 4.65 17.27 8.48
CA SER A 9 4.97 18.45 9.28
C SER A 9 4.44 18.37 10.72
N LYS A 10 3.43 17.55 10.99
CA LYS A 10 2.94 17.28 12.34
C LYS A 10 4.09 16.69 13.16
N GLN A 11 4.63 17.51 14.05
CA GLN A 11 5.33 17.07 15.25
C GLN A 11 4.32 16.38 16.17
N GLN A 12 3.80 15.21 15.80
CA GLN A 12 3.18 14.35 16.80
C GLN A 12 4.29 13.89 17.74
N THR A 13 4.02 14.01 19.04
CA THR A 13 4.88 13.69 20.18
C THR A 13 5.24 12.20 20.28
N GLY A 14 5.02 11.42 19.22
CA GLY A 14 5.35 10.01 19.11
C GLY A 14 6.86 9.83 19.08
N TYR A 15 7.44 9.59 20.25
CA TYR A 15 8.80 9.11 20.38
C TYR A 15 8.83 7.64 19.95
N ILE A 16 9.66 7.33 18.95
CA ILE A 16 10.03 5.96 18.62
C ILE A 16 11.53 5.81 18.84
N ASP A 17 11.87 4.79 19.65
CA ASP A 17 13.25 4.39 19.84
C ASP A 17 13.79 3.64 18.60
N LYS A 18 15.08 3.83 18.29
CA LYS A 18 15.73 3.14 17.18
C LYS A 18 15.78 1.62 17.38
N GLY A 19 15.87 1.16 18.63
CA GLY A 19 15.80 -0.27 18.96
C GLY A 19 14.41 -0.86 18.69
N MET A 20 13.35 -0.07 18.80
CA MET A 20 11.99 -0.50 18.42
C MET A 20 11.87 -0.69 16.91
N LEU A 21 12.40 0.23 16.11
CA LEU A 21 12.38 0.13 14.65
C LEU A 21 13.17 -1.09 14.14
N ALA A 22 14.31 -1.41 14.77
CA ALA A 22 15.11 -2.56 14.38
C ALA A 22 14.38 -3.90 14.53
N ASN A 23 13.41 -3.97 15.45
CA ASN A 23 12.60 -5.16 15.69
C ASN A 23 11.24 -5.10 14.97
N TYR A 24 10.95 -4.02 14.24
CA TYR A 24 9.66 -3.87 13.57
C TYR A 24 9.64 -4.62 12.24
N ARG A 25 8.72 -5.57 12.14
CA ARG A 25 8.53 -6.35 10.92
C ARG A 25 7.55 -5.63 9.99
N HIS A 26 8.06 -5.08 8.89
CA HIS A 26 7.26 -4.34 7.91
C HIS A 26 6.33 -5.23 7.06
N ASN A 27 6.61 -6.52 6.94
CA ASN A 27 5.69 -7.49 6.34
C ASN A 27 5.63 -8.71 7.26
N PRO A 28 4.77 -8.70 8.29
CA PRO A 28 4.54 -9.89 9.10
C PRO A 28 3.95 -10.96 8.19
N ASP A 29 4.52 -12.17 8.23
CA ASP A 29 3.93 -13.28 7.49
C ASP A 29 2.51 -13.46 8.01
N ASN A 30 1.53 -13.37 7.12
CA ASN A 30 0.15 -13.69 7.44
C ASN A 30 0.01 -15.22 7.46
N GLU A 31 0.84 -15.88 8.29
CA GLU A 31 0.79 -17.31 8.53
C GLU A 31 -0.61 -17.62 9.07
N GLY A 32 -1.29 -18.54 8.40
CA GLY A 32 -2.72 -18.78 8.61
C GLY A 32 -3.08 -19.22 10.03
N SER A 33 -4.34 -19.58 10.24
CA SER A 33 -4.82 -20.05 11.53
C SER A 33 -3.99 -21.22 12.06
N PHE A 34 -3.32 -21.01 13.19
CA PHE A 34 -2.62 -22.07 13.92
C PHE A 34 -3.63 -22.84 14.78
N ILE A 35 -3.53 -24.17 14.79
CA ILE A 35 -4.18 -24.99 15.82
C ILE A 35 -3.14 -25.19 16.92
N LEU A 36 -3.38 -24.60 18.08
CA LEU A 36 -2.55 -24.78 19.27
C LEU A 36 -3.20 -25.82 20.19
N GLU A 37 -2.45 -26.85 20.56
CA GLU A 37 -2.94 -27.93 21.42
C GLU A 37 -2.80 -27.62 22.92
N ASP A 38 -1.94 -26.67 23.29
CA ASP A 38 -1.57 -26.38 24.68
C ASP A 38 -1.89 -24.94 25.10
N VAL A 39 -2.40 -24.78 26.32
CA VAL A 39 -2.73 -23.48 26.92
C VAL A 39 -1.47 -22.65 27.18
N SER A 40 -0.31 -23.28 27.47
CA SER A 40 0.91 -22.51 27.67
C SER A 40 1.45 -21.92 26.37
N THR A 41 1.30 -22.60 25.23
CA THR A 41 1.72 -22.06 23.93
C THR A 41 0.78 -20.95 23.46
N MET A 42 -0.53 -21.09 23.69
CA MET A 42 -1.51 -20.01 23.46
C MET A 42 -1.13 -18.73 24.19
N LYS A 43 -0.84 -18.81 25.50
CA LYS A 43 -0.48 -17.62 26.30
C LYS A 43 0.81 -16.93 25.82
N LYS A 44 1.80 -17.70 25.36
CA LYS A 44 3.05 -17.15 24.82
C LYS A 44 2.79 -16.42 23.50
N LEU A 45 2.01 -17.02 22.61
CA LEU A 45 1.65 -16.41 21.33
C LEU A 45 0.82 -15.14 21.52
N GLU A 46 -0.18 -15.16 22.41
CA GLU A 46 -0.97 -13.97 22.74
C GLU A 46 -0.10 -12.81 23.25
N ALA A 47 0.86 -13.11 24.13
CA ALA A 47 1.78 -12.10 24.65
C ALA A 47 2.70 -11.53 23.56
N GLU A 48 3.14 -12.35 22.62
CA GLU A 48 3.96 -11.94 21.47
C GLU A 48 3.16 -11.08 20.48
N GLN A 49 1.96 -11.51 20.11
CA GLN A 49 1.03 -10.74 19.26
C GLN A 49 0.67 -9.38 19.85
N LEU A 50 0.43 -9.33 21.18
CA LEU A 50 0.17 -8.07 21.85
C LEU A 50 1.37 -7.12 21.76
N LYS A 51 2.59 -7.65 21.93
CA LYS A 51 3.82 -6.86 21.82
C LYS A 51 4.04 -6.35 20.39
N GLU A 52 3.80 -7.18 19.39
CA GLU A 52 3.87 -6.77 17.98
C GLU A 52 2.83 -5.71 17.64
N SER A 53 1.59 -5.88 18.10
CA SER A 53 0.51 -4.92 17.90
C SER A 53 0.82 -3.56 18.53
N GLN A 54 1.36 -3.54 19.75
CA GLN A 54 1.80 -2.30 20.41
C GLN A 54 2.93 -1.60 19.63
N LEU A 55 3.89 -2.37 19.14
CA LEU A 55 4.98 -1.84 18.32
C LEU A 55 4.45 -1.26 17.01
N GLU A 56 3.54 -1.96 16.34
CA GLU A 56 2.92 -1.48 15.11
C GLU A 56 2.12 -0.19 15.33
N ALA A 57 1.32 -0.12 16.39
CA ALA A 57 0.58 1.09 16.75
C ALA A 57 1.52 2.28 17.02
N ALA A 58 2.65 2.04 17.69
CA ALA A 58 3.67 3.06 17.89
C ALA A 58 4.24 3.53 16.53
N VAL A 59 4.68 2.61 15.67
CA VAL A 59 5.21 2.90 14.32
C VAL A 59 4.24 3.69 13.46
N LEU A 60 2.96 3.31 13.44
CA LEU A 60 1.93 3.96 12.63
C LEU A 60 1.53 5.34 13.14
N SER A 61 1.69 5.60 14.45
CA SER A 61 1.37 6.90 15.08
C SER A 61 2.55 7.87 15.11
N ALA A 62 3.77 7.41 14.86
CA ALA A 62 4.94 8.25 14.87
C ALA A 62 5.06 9.11 13.60
N PRO A 63 5.76 10.25 13.69
CA PRO A 63 6.06 11.07 12.51
C PRO A 63 6.81 10.24 11.46
N PRO A 64 6.37 10.21 10.18
CA PRO A 64 7.01 9.38 9.16
C PRO A 64 8.52 9.66 8.99
N MET A 65 8.97 10.89 9.22
CA MET A 65 10.39 11.29 9.20
C MET A 65 11.24 10.66 10.30
N LYS A 66 10.64 10.07 11.33
CA LYS A 66 11.33 9.34 12.39
C LYS A 66 11.42 7.84 12.11
N VAL A 67 10.52 7.33 11.27
CA VAL A 67 10.40 5.91 10.92
C VAL A 67 11.13 5.59 9.61
N TYR A 68 10.93 6.44 8.60
CA TYR A 68 11.38 6.20 7.23
C TYR A 68 12.49 7.17 6.81
N SER A 69 13.37 6.71 5.93
CA SER A 69 14.44 7.53 5.36
C SER A 69 13.88 8.58 4.40
N ARG A 70 14.64 9.66 4.19
CA ARG A 70 14.27 10.74 3.25
C ARG A 70 13.95 10.24 1.84
N PRO A 71 14.77 9.37 1.20
CA PRO A 71 14.48 8.87 -0.13
C PRO A 71 13.14 8.14 -0.23
N ILE A 72 12.79 7.31 0.77
CA ILE A 72 11.50 6.60 0.82
C ILE A 72 10.34 7.59 0.91
N LEU A 73 10.48 8.62 1.73
CA LEU A 73 9.45 9.65 1.86
C LEU A 73 9.29 10.47 0.57
N THR A 74 10.38 10.76 -0.12
CA THR A 74 10.34 11.44 -1.43
C THR A 74 9.63 10.57 -2.47
N MET A 75 9.99 9.28 -2.57
CA MET A 75 9.31 8.34 -3.46
C MET A 75 7.81 8.26 -3.15
N ALA A 76 7.42 8.14 -1.87
CA ALA A 76 6.02 8.11 -1.47
C ALA A 76 5.29 9.42 -1.84
N GLN A 77 5.94 10.58 -1.71
CA GLN A 77 5.37 11.86 -2.16
C GLN A 77 5.13 11.89 -3.67
N GLU A 78 6.07 11.38 -4.45
CA GLU A 78 5.98 11.34 -5.92
C GLU A 78 4.80 10.48 -6.36
N ILE A 79 4.67 9.26 -5.82
CA ILE A 79 3.54 8.36 -6.12
C ILE A 79 2.21 9.04 -5.78
N VAL A 80 2.08 9.65 -4.60
CA VAL A 80 0.84 10.35 -4.19
C VAL A 80 0.55 11.54 -5.12
N LYS A 81 1.58 12.28 -5.53
CA LYS A 81 1.43 13.43 -6.44
C LYS A 81 0.96 12.99 -7.83
N VAL A 82 1.56 11.94 -8.38
CA VAL A 82 1.15 11.36 -9.66
C VAL A 82 -0.29 10.85 -9.57
N THR A 83 -0.63 10.15 -8.48
CA THR A 83 -1.98 9.63 -8.25
C THR A 83 -3.02 10.76 -8.19
N GLU A 84 -2.70 11.89 -7.53
CA GLU A 84 -3.57 13.08 -7.50
C GLU A 84 -3.75 13.70 -8.89
N GLY A 85 -2.68 13.77 -9.68
CA GLY A 85 -2.70 14.34 -11.03
C GLY A 85 -3.57 13.55 -12.01
N SER A 86 -3.52 12.22 -11.93
CA SER A 86 -4.23 11.32 -12.85
C SER A 86 -5.54 10.75 -12.27
N TRP A 87 -5.98 11.26 -11.12
CA TRP A 87 -7.08 10.69 -10.34
C TRP A 87 -8.36 10.49 -11.15
N SER A 88 -8.83 11.53 -11.85
CA SER A 88 -10.11 11.49 -12.57
C SER A 88 -10.10 10.46 -13.69
N GLU A 89 -9.01 10.39 -14.46
CA GLU A 89 -8.87 9.44 -15.57
C GLU A 89 -8.74 8.01 -15.06
N LEU A 90 -7.85 7.78 -14.10
CA LEU A 90 -7.62 6.45 -13.52
C LEU A 90 -8.84 5.94 -12.78
N HIS A 91 -9.64 6.81 -12.14
CA HIS A 91 -10.86 6.41 -11.48
C HIS A 91 -11.90 5.86 -12.46
N ILE A 92 -12.00 6.43 -13.68
CA ILE A 92 -12.89 5.91 -14.74
C ILE A 92 -12.42 4.52 -15.17
N VAL A 93 -11.12 4.37 -15.45
CA VAL A 93 -10.53 3.09 -15.86
C VAL A 93 -10.70 2.05 -14.74
N MET A 94 -10.34 2.38 -13.51
CA MET A 94 -10.50 1.54 -12.33
C MET A 94 -11.96 1.10 -12.16
N SER A 95 -12.93 2.00 -12.29
CA SER A 95 -14.36 1.69 -12.15
C SER A 95 -14.86 0.68 -13.20
N SER A 96 -14.21 0.61 -14.36
CA SER A 96 -14.51 -0.39 -15.39
C SER A 96 -13.89 -1.77 -15.10
N LEU A 97 -12.79 -1.81 -14.33
CA LEU A 97 -12.03 -3.02 -14.03
C LEU A 97 -12.40 -3.65 -12.68
N ALA A 98 -12.74 -2.83 -11.69
CA ALA A 98 -13.03 -3.24 -10.33
C ALA A 98 -14.41 -3.91 -10.23
N PRO A 99 -14.60 -4.88 -9.31
CA PRO A 99 -15.92 -5.45 -9.06
C PRO A 99 -16.93 -4.39 -8.64
N LYS A 100 -18.15 -4.46 -9.20
CA LYS A 100 -19.25 -3.55 -8.83
C LYS A 100 -19.64 -3.61 -7.35
N ALA A 101 -19.25 -4.67 -6.65
CA ALA A 101 -19.53 -4.88 -5.23
C ALA A 101 -18.66 -3.98 -4.30
N TRP A 102 -17.60 -3.35 -4.80
CA TRP A 102 -16.68 -2.52 -4.02
C TRP A 102 -17.16 -1.08 -3.82
N LYS A 103 -18.48 -0.85 -3.70
CA LYS A 103 -19.04 0.50 -3.71
C LYS A 103 -19.14 1.17 -2.34
N ASP A 104 -19.06 0.42 -1.25
CA ASP A 104 -19.35 0.96 0.09
C ASP A 104 -18.35 0.48 1.17
N GLY A 105 -17.97 1.39 2.08
CA GLY A 105 -17.20 1.10 3.29
C GLY A 105 -15.70 1.42 3.25
N TYR A 106 -15.05 1.33 4.42
CA TYR A 106 -13.62 1.62 4.58
C TYR A 106 -12.71 0.65 3.80
N SER A 107 -13.07 -0.63 3.72
CA SER A 107 -12.34 -1.61 2.94
C SER A 107 -12.37 -1.28 1.45
N ALA A 108 -13.51 -0.82 0.93
CA ALA A 108 -13.65 -0.36 -0.44
C ALA A 108 -12.76 0.86 -0.74
N ALA A 109 -12.69 1.83 0.17
CA ALA A 109 -11.81 2.99 0.02
C ALA A 109 -10.33 2.59 -0.04
N THR A 110 -9.86 1.73 0.87
CA THR A 110 -8.47 1.24 0.87
C THR A 110 -8.14 0.43 -0.40
N GLN A 111 -9.06 -0.42 -0.86
CA GLN A 111 -8.91 -1.17 -2.12
C GLN A 111 -8.74 -0.24 -3.33
N GLN A 112 -9.59 0.78 -3.42
CA GLN A 112 -9.52 1.78 -4.50
C GLN A 112 -8.21 2.56 -4.44
N CYS A 113 -7.79 3.00 -3.25
CA CYS A 113 -6.51 3.69 -3.08
C CYS A 113 -5.32 2.84 -3.56
N ILE A 114 -5.27 1.55 -3.20
CA ILE A 114 -4.20 0.64 -3.65
C ILE A 114 -4.21 0.51 -5.16
N LEU A 115 -5.37 0.30 -5.79
CA LEU A 115 -5.47 0.21 -7.25
C LEU A 115 -5.05 1.50 -7.94
N LEU A 116 -5.53 2.66 -7.45
CA LEU A 116 -5.25 3.95 -8.07
C LEU A 116 -3.77 4.31 -7.98
N MET A 117 -3.14 4.11 -6.81
CA MET A 117 -1.70 4.34 -6.66
C MET A 117 -0.89 3.40 -7.56
N ALA A 118 -1.24 2.12 -7.62
CA ALA A 118 -0.55 1.16 -8.47
C ALA A 118 -0.69 1.49 -9.97
N MET A 119 -1.90 1.84 -10.42
CA MET A 119 -2.12 2.25 -11.81
C MET A 119 -1.36 3.53 -12.15
N ALA A 120 -1.37 4.52 -11.25
CA ALA A 120 -0.65 5.79 -11.43
C ALA A 120 0.86 5.59 -11.51
N GLU A 121 1.43 4.80 -10.60
CA GLU A 121 2.86 4.49 -10.59
C GLU A 121 3.27 3.74 -11.87
N MET A 122 2.47 2.77 -12.33
CA MET A 122 2.75 2.04 -13.57
C MET A 122 2.73 2.90 -14.82
N THR A 123 1.99 4.02 -14.83
CA THR A 123 1.82 4.87 -16.02
C THR A 123 2.74 6.08 -16.08
N SER A 124 3.46 6.39 -15.00
CA SER A 124 4.15 7.68 -14.89
C SER A 124 5.39 7.64 -14.00
N CYS A 125 5.84 6.45 -13.61
CA CYS A 125 7.07 6.24 -12.88
C CYS A 125 7.86 5.10 -13.54
N ASP A 126 9.18 5.11 -13.37
CA ASP A 126 10.09 4.10 -13.95
C ASP A 126 10.01 2.72 -13.27
N THR A 127 9.01 2.48 -12.42
CA THR A 127 8.85 1.21 -11.70
C THR A 127 8.26 0.15 -12.62
N PRO A 128 8.92 -1.00 -12.83
CA PRO A 128 8.39 -2.06 -13.70
C PRO A 128 7.00 -2.53 -13.24
N PRO A 129 6.01 -2.68 -14.15
CA PRO A 129 4.64 -3.04 -13.78
C PRO A 129 4.52 -4.32 -12.93
N LYS A 130 5.39 -5.30 -13.20
CA LYS A 130 5.44 -6.54 -12.41
C LYS A 130 5.77 -6.29 -10.93
N VAL A 131 6.67 -5.35 -10.65
CA VAL A 131 7.05 -4.96 -9.28
C VAL A 131 5.88 -4.26 -8.63
N VAL A 132 5.29 -3.25 -9.29
CA VAL A 132 4.14 -2.51 -8.75
C VAL A 132 2.97 -3.43 -8.41
N ILE A 133 2.68 -4.42 -9.28
CA ILE A 133 1.65 -5.44 -9.01
C ILE A 133 1.98 -6.27 -7.77
N SER A 134 3.23 -6.74 -7.65
CA SER A 134 3.66 -7.53 -6.49
C SER A 134 3.48 -6.74 -5.19
N GLU A 135 3.94 -5.49 -5.16
CA GLU A 135 3.83 -4.62 -3.98
C GLU A 135 2.36 -4.29 -3.65
N ALA A 136 1.53 -4.03 -4.66
CA ALA A 136 0.10 -3.80 -4.46
C ALA A 136 -0.62 -5.03 -3.86
N VAL A 137 -0.20 -6.24 -4.25
CA VAL A 137 -0.72 -7.49 -3.68
C VAL A 137 -0.28 -7.67 -2.24
N GLU A 138 0.98 -7.37 -1.90
CA GLU A 138 1.48 -7.41 -0.53
C GLU A 138 0.75 -6.39 0.37
N LEU A 139 0.53 -5.17 -0.11
CA LEU A 139 -0.30 -4.18 0.58
C LEU A 139 -1.73 -4.69 0.79
N GLY A 140 -2.30 -5.38 -0.21
CA GLY A 140 -3.61 -6.00 -0.10
C GLY A 140 -3.68 -7.09 0.97
N LYS A 141 -2.66 -7.96 1.04
CA LYS A 141 -2.58 -8.98 2.11
C LYS A 141 -2.44 -8.37 3.50
N ARG A 142 -1.76 -7.22 3.59
CA ARG A 142 -1.47 -6.53 4.85
C ARG A 142 -2.65 -5.75 5.40
N PHE A 143 -3.33 -4.96 4.56
CA PHE A 143 -4.36 -4.02 5.02
C PHE A 143 -5.80 -4.48 4.74
N LEU A 144 -5.97 -5.58 4.00
CA LEU A 144 -7.25 -6.12 3.61
C LEU A 144 -7.28 -7.62 3.95
N ASP A 145 -7.67 -8.46 2.99
CA ASP A 145 -7.71 -9.91 3.14
C ASP A 145 -7.15 -10.60 1.88
N THR A 146 -6.77 -11.86 2.02
CA THR A 146 -6.16 -12.66 0.95
C THR A 146 -7.05 -12.78 -0.30
N ARG A 147 -8.38 -12.78 -0.16
CA ARG A 147 -9.29 -12.82 -1.31
C ARG A 147 -9.26 -11.48 -2.03
N THR A 148 -9.30 -10.37 -1.31
CA THR A 148 -9.20 -9.03 -1.89
C THR A 148 -7.85 -8.80 -2.59
N ALA A 149 -6.75 -9.27 -2.02
CA ALA A 149 -5.43 -9.22 -2.65
C ALA A 149 -5.38 -9.93 -4.02
N LYS A 150 -6.07 -11.08 -4.16
CA LYS A 150 -6.20 -11.78 -5.46
C LYS A 150 -6.98 -10.95 -6.47
N ILE A 151 -8.05 -10.28 -6.05
CA ILE A 151 -8.84 -9.41 -6.93
C ILE A 151 -7.99 -8.20 -7.39
N ILE A 152 -7.19 -7.60 -6.50
CA ILE A 152 -6.24 -6.54 -6.86
C ILE A 152 -5.31 -7.03 -7.98
N ASN A 153 -4.69 -8.20 -7.81
CA ASN A 153 -3.83 -8.80 -8.83
C ASN A 153 -4.55 -8.97 -10.18
N GLU A 154 -5.78 -9.48 -10.17
CA GLU A 154 -6.58 -9.63 -11.38
C GLU A 154 -6.89 -8.29 -12.06
N CYS A 155 -7.30 -7.27 -11.29
CA CYS A 155 -7.61 -5.95 -11.81
C CYS A 155 -6.38 -5.30 -12.45
N LEU A 156 -5.23 -5.33 -11.78
CA LEU A 156 -3.99 -4.77 -12.33
C LEU A 156 -3.49 -5.57 -13.54
N GLY A 157 -3.64 -6.90 -13.52
CA GLY A 157 -3.34 -7.74 -14.68
C GLY A 157 -4.20 -7.38 -15.91
N ARG A 158 -5.48 -7.04 -15.72
CA ARG A 158 -6.35 -6.54 -16.80
C ARG A 158 -5.95 -5.14 -17.24
N PHE A 159 -5.56 -4.27 -16.30
CA PHE A 159 -5.09 -2.91 -16.58
C PHE A 159 -3.88 -2.90 -17.51
N VAL A 160 -2.87 -3.72 -17.26
CA VAL A 160 -1.67 -3.82 -18.11
C VAL A 160 -2.02 -4.27 -19.54
N ARG A 161 -3.12 -5.01 -19.74
CA ARG A 161 -3.61 -5.42 -21.06
C ARG A 161 -4.53 -4.40 -21.72
N SER A 162 -4.90 -3.32 -21.03
CA SER A 162 -5.83 -2.31 -21.53
C SER A 162 -5.18 -1.39 -22.55
N GLU A 163 -6.00 -0.83 -23.44
CA GLU A 163 -5.53 0.17 -24.41
C GLU A 163 -5.07 1.47 -23.74
N TYR A 164 -5.66 1.83 -22.59
CA TYR A 164 -5.21 2.98 -21.81
C TYR A 164 -3.74 2.86 -21.42
N PHE A 165 -3.35 1.70 -20.85
CA PHE A 165 -1.97 1.47 -20.43
C PHE A 165 -1.00 1.53 -21.62
N LYS A 166 -1.34 0.89 -22.74
CA LYS A 166 -0.52 0.93 -23.96
C LYS A 166 -0.32 2.36 -24.49
N GLN A 167 -1.37 3.17 -24.49
CA GLN A 167 -1.32 4.56 -24.94
C GLN A 167 -0.46 5.44 -24.02
N SER A 168 -0.48 5.18 -22.70
CA SER A 168 0.37 5.91 -21.75
C SER A 168 1.85 5.64 -21.99
N GLN A 169 2.24 4.41 -22.31
CA GLN A 169 3.63 4.06 -22.62
C GLN A 169 4.11 4.71 -23.94
N MET A 170 3.26 4.78 -24.96
CA MET A 170 3.59 5.43 -26.24
C MET A 170 3.78 6.96 -26.14
N LYS A 171 3.13 7.61 -25.17
CA LYS A 171 3.31 9.04 -24.91
C LYS A 171 4.65 9.38 -24.26
N GLU A 172 5.27 8.45 -23.54
CA GLU A 172 6.61 8.63 -22.97
C GLU A 172 7.69 8.48 -24.04
N ASP A 173 7.57 7.49 -24.91
CA ASP A 173 8.55 7.25 -25.99
C ASP A 173 8.61 8.40 -27.01
N SER A 174 7.53 9.15 -27.18
CA SER A 174 7.44 10.28 -28.14
C SER A 174 7.92 11.63 -27.58
N VAL A 175 8.22 11.72 -26.28
CA VAL A 175 8.79 12.94 -25.65
C VAL A 175 10.32 12.87 -25.58
N HIS A 176 10.90 11.71 -25.89
CA HIS A 176 12.34 11.46 -25.87
C HIS A 176 12.97 11.31 -27.28
N GLU A 177 12.23 11.65 -28.34
CA GLU A 177 12.70 11.77 -29.74
C GLU A 177 12.79 13.24 -30.17
#